data_AF-A0A2R7KX54-F1
#
_entry.id   AF-A0A2R7KX54-F1
#
_cell.length_a   1.000
_cell.length_b   1.000
_cell.length_c   1.000
_cell.angle_alpha   90.00
_cell.angle_beta   90.00
_cell.angle_gamma   90.00
#
_symmetry.space_group_name_H-M   'P 1'
#
loop_
_entity.id
_entity.type
_entity.pdbx_description
1 polymer ?
#
loop_
_entity_poly.entity_id
_entity_poly.type
_entity_poly.pdbx_seq_one_letter_code
_entity_poly.pdbx_strand_id
1 'polypeptide(L)'
;NGSRPDILEELIQKELINYVALDFKAMPAKFAKITQSKLFIPFAKSLLLLLHHTVPFEVRTTVHSDLLNKRDIQEMVFFLENLGYSGNYYIQHFINGSSTIEKLGHSFKELENQNIGTEKIKIHFRG
;
A
#
# COMPACT_ATOMS: atom_id res chain seq x y z
N ASN A 1 6.54 -2.58 4.51
CA ASN A 1 5.66 -3.47 5.33
C ASN A 1 4.90 -2.78 6.46
N GLY A 2 5.22 -1.53 6.86
CA GLY A 2 4.36 -0.71 7.75
C GLY A 2 3.92 -1.33 9.09
N SER A 3 4.53 -2.43 9.54
CA SER A 3 3.96 -3.29 10.58
C SER A 3 4.58 -3.10 11.96
N ARG A 4 5.50 -2.13 12.08
CA ARG A 4 6.25 -1.80 13.29
C ARG A 4 6.13 -0.30 13.56
N PRO A 5 4.95 0.20 13.98
CA PRO A 5 4.75 1.61 14.27
C PRO A 5 5.67 2.11 15.40
N ASP A 6 6.00 1.23 16.36
CA ASP A 6 6.95 1.47 17.44
C ASP A 6 8.34 1.87 16.92
N ILE A 7 8.89 1.07 16.01
CA ILE A 7 10.21 1.34 15.42
C ILE A 7 10.14 2.58 14.52
N LEU A 8 9.05 2.73 13.76
CA LEU A 8 8.87 3.87 12.87
C LEU A 8 8.85 5.20 13.65
N GLU A 9 8.12 5.26 14.76
CA GLU A 9 8.08 6.41 15.65
C GLU A 9 9.46 6.77 16.18
N GLU A 10 10.20 5.77 16.68
CA GLU A 10 11.57 5.97 17.17
C GLU A 10 12.50 6.54 16.10
N LEU A 11 12.45 6.00 14.88
CA LEU A 11 13.28 6.47 13.76
C LEU A 11 12.95 7.91 13.35
N ILE A 12 11.67 8.30 13.39
CA ILE A 12 11.22 9.66 13.08
C ILE A 12 11.67 10.62 14.17
N GLN A 13 11.44 10.28 15.45
CA GLN A 13 11.81 11.14 16.58
C GLN A 13 13.32 11.36 16.70
N LYS A 14 14.12 10.35 16.31
CA LYS A 14 15.59 10.46 16.27
C LYS A 14 16.13 11.06 14.97
N GLU A 15 15.26 11.49 14.05
CA GLU A 15 15.62 12.05 12.74
C GLU A 15 16.57 11.14 11.92
N LEU A 16 16.42 9.81 12.06
CA LEU A 16 17.29 8.82 11.41
C LEU A 16 16.85 8.43 10.00
N ILE A 17 15.68 8.92 9.57
CA ILE A 17 15.12 8.66 8.26
C ILE A 17 14.67 9.98 7.62
N ASN A 18 14.88 10.09 6.32
CA ASN A 18 14.47 11.24 5.52
C ASN A 18 13.29 10.95 4.60
N TYR A 19 12.88 9.68 4.51
CA TYR A 19 11.83 9.22 3.61
C TYR A 19 11.27 7.86 4.04
N VAL A 20 9.97 7.63 3.79
CA VAL A 20 9.32 6.34 4.06
C VAL A 20 8.52 5.86 2.85
N ALA A 21 8.70 4.59 2.47
CA ALA A 21 7.81 3.90 1.54
C ALA A 21 6.94 2.90 2.30
N LEU A 22 5.63 3.12 2.31
CA LEU A 22 4.67 2.34 3.07
C LEU A 22 3.89 1.37 2.16
N ASP A 23 4.16 0.07 2.31
CA ASP A 23 3.43 -0.97 1.58
C ASP A 23 2.00 -1.14 2.13
N PHE A 24 1.00 -0.75 1.34
CA PHE A 24 -0.41 -1.04 1.59
C PHE A 24 -0.82 -2.29 0.81
N LYS A 25 -1.04 -3.40 1.50
CA LYS A 25 -1.17 -4.71 0.84
C LYS A 25 -2.60 -5.05 0.39
N ALA A 26 -3.61 -4.67 1.18
CA ALA A 26 -5.02 -4.88 0.88
C ALA A 26 -5.90 -4.23 1.97
N MET A 27 -7.22 -4.17 1.75
CA MET A 27 -8.20 -3.93 2.82
C MET A 27 -8.31 -5.14 3.78
N PRO A 28 -8.80 -4.95 5.04
CA PRO A 28 -8.81 -5.99 6.08
C PRO A 28 -9.40 -7.33 5.64
N ALA A 29 -10.48 -7.28 4.85
CA ALA A 29 -11.20 -8.46 4.36
C ALA A 29 -10.31 -9.40 3.53
N LYS A 30 -9.35 -8.85 2.78
CA LYS A 30 -8.41 -9.62 1.94
C LYS A 30 -7.00 -9.68 2.51
N PHE A 31 -6.69 -8.85 3.51
CA PHE A 31 -5.35 -8.74 4.08
C PHE A 31 -4.83 -10.09 4.58
N ALA A 32 -5.58 -10.78 5.45
CA ALA A 32 -5.17 -12.07 5.99
C ALA A 32 -4.99 -13.13 4.90
N LYS A 33 -5.82 -13.11 3.84
CA LYS A 33 -5.71 -14.03 2.70
C LYS A 33 -4.46 -13.78 1.87
N ILE A 34 -4.12 -12.52 1.62
CA ILE A 34 -2.99 -12.13 0.76
C ILE A 34 -1.65 -12.21 1.51
N THR A 35 -1.62 -11.83 2.78
CA THR A 35 -0.38 -11.70 3.54
C THR A 35 -0.13 -12.83 4.54
N GLN A 36 -1.12 -13.71 4.74
CA GLN A 36 -1.13 -14.73 5.79
C GLN A 36 -0.79 -14.14 7.17
N SER A 37 -1.19 -12.89 7.43
CA SER A 37 -0.85 -12.15 8.65
C SER A 37 -1.93 -11.17 9.11
N LYS A 38 -1.89 -10.79 10.39
CA LYS A 38 -2.84 -9.85 11.02
C LYS A 38 -2.24 -8.44 11.14
N LEU A 39 -1.56 -7.97 10.10
CA LEU A 39 -0.75 -6.75 10.13
C LEU A 39 -1.47 -5.48 9.63
N PHE A 40 -2.76 -5.54 9.32
CA PHE A 40 -3.53 -4.37 8.91
C PHE A 40 -3.58 -3.27 9.99
N ILE A 41 -3.85 -3.64 11.25
CA ILE A 41 -3.91 -2.67 12.35
C ILE A 41 -2.55 -1.99 12.57
N PRO A 42 -1.43 -2.72 12.67
CA PRO A 42 -0.10 -2.10 12.69
C PRO A 42 0.16 -1.16 11.50
N PHE A 43 -0.23 -1.56 10.28
CA PHE A 43 -0.13 -0.72 9.08
C PHE A 43 -0.91 0.60 9.24
N ALA A 44 -2.17 0.53 9.67
CA ALA A 44 -3.00 1.72 9.84
C ALA A 44 -2.40 2.68 10.89
N LYS A 45 -1.80 2.15 11.97
CA LYS A 45 -1.06 2.95 12.96
C LYS A 45 0.16 3.63 12.35
N SER A 46 0.97 2.92 11.57
CA SER A 46 2.11 3.52 10.87
C SER A 46 1.68 4.60 9.87
N LEU A 47 0.58 4.40 9.15
CA LEU A 47 0.04 5.42 8.25
C LEU A 47 -0.39 6.68 9.01
N LEU A 48 -1.17 6.53 10.08
CA LEU A 48 -1.59 7.67 10.92
C LEU A 48 -0.39 8.42 11.51
N LEU A 49 0.64 7.70 11.93
CA LEU A 49 1.86 8.30 12.44
C LEU A 49 2.54 9.16 11.36
N LEU A 50 2.71 8.63 10.15
CA LEU A 50 3.29 9.37 9.03
C LEU A 50 2.46 10.60 8.63
N LEU A 51 1.13 10.51 8.73
CA LEU A 51 0.24 11.64 8.45
C LEU A 51 0.35 12.78 9.49
N HIS A 52 0.79 12.47 10.72
CA HIS A 52 0.96 13.45 11.79
C HIS A 52 2.39 14.00 11.91
N HIS A 53 3.34 13.47 11.13
CA HIS A 53 4.73 13.92 11.11
C HIS A 53 5.09 14.55 9.76
N THR A 54 6.21 15.26 9.73
CA THR A 54 6.70 15.96 8.53
C THR A 54 7.58 15.09 7.62
N VAL A 55 7.87 13.85 8.01
CA VAL A 55 8.70 12.95 7.19
C VAL A 55 7.98 12.67 5.86
N PRO A 56 8.61 12.95 4.72
CA PRO A 56 8.00 12.64 3.43
C PRO A 56 7.78 11.13 3.28
N PHE A 57 6.64 10.74 2.73
CA PHE A 57 6.36 9.32 2.49
C PHE A 57 5.49 9.07 1.25
N GLU A 58 5.62 7.86 0.70
CA GLU A 58 4.72 7.34 -0.32
C GLU A 58 3.97 6.11 0.19
N VAL A 59 2.74 5.93 -0.30
CA VAL A 59 2.02 4.66 -0.18
C VAL A 59 2.21 3.89 -1.48
N ARG A 60 2.41 2.57 -1.38
CA ARG A 60 2.54 1.70 -2.56
C ARG A 60 1.89 0.34 -2.37
N THR A 61 1.45 -0.27 -3.46
CA THR A 61 0.82 -1.60 -3.46
C THR A 61 1.40 -2.44 -4.59
N THR A 62 1.85 -3.64 -4.28
CA THR A 62 2.18 -4.65 -5.30
C THR A 62 0.91 -5.42 -5.66
N VAL A 63 0.53 -5.44 -6.94
CA VAL A 63 -0.72 -6.04 -7.43
C VAL A 63 -0.45 -7.29 -8.26
N HIS A 64 -1.20 -8.34 -7.94
CA HIS A 64 -1.40 -9.50 -8.79
C HIS A 64 -2.89 -9.54 -9.20
N SER A 65 -3.19 -9.75 -10.48
CA SER A 65 -4.57 -9.67 -11.01
C SER A 65 -5.56 -10.61 -10.31
N ASP A 66 -5.11 -11.79 -9.89
CA ASP A 66 -5.95 -12.75 -9.15
C ASP A 66 -6.22 -12.37 -7.69
N LEU A 67 -5.45 -11.43 -7.13
CA LEU A 67 -5.51 -11.07 -5.70
C LEU A 67 -6.25 -9.75 -5.46
N LEU A 68 -5.98 -8.75 -6.30
CA LEU A 68 -6.58 -7.42 -6.20
C LEU A 68 -7.10 -7.00 -7.57
N ASN A 69 -8.38 -6.66 -7.61
CA ASN A 69 -9.04 -6.10 -8.78
C ASN A 69 -9.25 -4.59 -8.62
N LYS A 70 -9.84 -3.96 -9.62
CA LYS A 70 -10.13 -2.51 -9.62
C LYS A 70 -10.88 -2.06 -8.37
N ARG A 71 -11.92 -2.80 -7.96
CA ARG A 71 -12.75 -2.44 -6.80
C ARG A 71 -11.93 -2.45 -5.52
N ASP A 72 -11.05 -3.44 -5.36
CA ASP A 72 -10.18 -3.51 -4.18
C ASP A 72 -9.27 -2.30 -4.09
N ILE A 73 -8.65 -1.90 -5.21
CA ILE A 73 -7.79 -0.70 -5.23
C ILE A 73 -8.61 0.57 -5.00
N GLN A 74 -9.82 0.69 -5.53
CA GLN A 74 -10.69 1.83 -5.25
C GLN A 74 -11.04 1.92 -3.76
N GLU A 75 -11.37 0.80 -3.12
CA GLU A 75 -11.62 0.75 -1.67
C GLU A 75 -10.37 1.18 -0.88
N MET A 76 -9.18 0.78 -1.33
CA MET A 76 -7.92 1.22 -0.74
C MET A 76 -7.69 2.73 -0.91
N VAL A 77 -7.97 3.29 -2.09
CA VAL A 77 -7.87 4.74 -2.35
C VAL A 77 -8.81 5.51 -1.42
N PHE A 78 -10.08 5.10 -1.31
CA PHE A 78 -11.04 5.75 -0.42
C PHE A 78 -10.63 5.65 1.05
N PHE A 79 -10.07 4.51 1.48
CA PHE A 79 -9.53 4.37 2.83
C PHE A 79 -8.40 5.37 3.11
N LEU A 80 -7.44 5.51 2.18
CA LEU A 80 -6.35 6.48 2.31
C LEU A 80 -6.88 7.92 2.38
N GLU A 81 -7.79 8.29 1.48
CA GLU A 81 -8.36 9.63 1.43
C GLU A 81 -9.15 9.96 2.70
N ASN A 82 -9.93 9.01 3.22
CA ASN A 82 -10.71 9.19 4.45
C ASN A 82 -9.83 9.36 5.70
N LEU A 83 -8.61 8.80 5.69
CA LEU A 83 -7.62 9.05 6.73
C LEU A 83 -6.88 10.38 6.57
N GLY A 84 -7.14 11.12 5.49
CA GLY A 84 -6.51 12.41 5.21
C GLY A 84 -5.24 12.32 4.36
N TYR A 85 -4.94 11.16 3.76
CA TYR A 85 -3.83 11.06 2.82
C TYR A 85 -4.14 11.80 1.51
N SER A 86 -3.17 12.60 1.05
CA SER A 86 -3.17 13.24 -0.27
C SER A 86 -1.80 13.11 -0.89
N GLY A 87 -1.73 12.87 -2.20
CA GLY A 87 -0.47 12.76 -2.94
C GLY A 87 -0.43 11.56 -3.89
N ASN A 88 0.75 10.96 -4.00
CA ASN A 88 1.01 9.89 -4.96
C ASN A 88 0.81 8.51 -4.34
N TYR A 89 -0.02 7.68 -4.97
CA TYR A 89 -0.17 6.28 -4.60
C TYR A 89 0.35 5.38 -5.75
N TYR A 90 1.38 4.60 -5.45
CA TYR A 90 2.08 3.81 -6.44
C TYR A 90 1.55 2.38 -6.53
N ILE A 91 1.14 1.97 -7.73
CA ILE A 91 0.75 0.59 -8.01
C ILE A 91 1.88 -0.10 -8.76
N GLN A 92 2.40 -1.17 -8.19
CA GLN A 92 3.52 -1.96 -8.73
C GLN A 92 3.01 -3.30 -9.23
N HIS A 93 3.23 -3.62 -10.50
CA HIS A 93 2.84 -4.92 -11.01
C HIS A 93 3.73 -6.04 -10.47
N PHE A 94 3.12 -7.15 -10.08
CA PHE A 94 3.82 -8.37 -9.72
C PHE A 94 4.66 -8.89 -10.90
N ILE A 95 5.89 -9.34 -10.62
CA ILE A 95 6.80 -9.91 -11.62
C ILE A 95 6.47 -11.39 -11.78
N ASN A 96 5.98 -11.78 -12.96
CA ASN A 96 5.67 -13.18 -13.28
C ASN A 96 6.91 -14.08 -13.16
N GLY A 97 6.72 -15.32 -12.70
CA GLY A 97 7.81 -16.28 -12.49
C GLY A 97 8.58 -16.14 -11.17
N SER A 98 8.18 -15.20 -10.30
CA SER A 98 8.74 -15.05 -8.95
C SER A 98 8.26 -16.16 -8.01
N SER A 99 9.11 -16.57 -7.07
CA SER A 99 8.68 -17.47 -5.98
C SER A 99 7.76 -16.73 -5.00
N THR A 100 6.64 -17.36 -4.65
CA THR A 100 5.57 -16.79 -3.81
C THR A 100 5.17 -17.77 -2.71
N ILE A 101 4.44 -17.29 -1.69
CA ILE A 101 3.95 -18.11 -0.57
C ILE A 101 3.00 -19.22 -1.08
N GLU A 102 2.13 -18.87 -2.02
CA GLU A 102 1.28 -19.79 -2.78
C GLU A 102 1.63 -19.65 -4.26
N LYS A 103 1.55 -20.73 -5.04
CA LYS A 103 1.78 -20.66 -6.49
C LYS A 103 0.71 -19.76 -7.12
N LEU A 104 1.14 -18.63 -7.66
CA LEU A 104 0.28 -17.71 -8.40
C LEU A 104 0.44 -17.93 -9.90
N GLY A 105 -0.64 -17.71 -10.64
CA GLY A 105 -0.66 -17.77 -12.10
C GLY A 105 0.05 -16.57 -12.74
N HIS A 106 -0.27 -16.32 -14.00
CA HIS A 106 0.21 -15.13 -14.69
C HIS A 106 -0.61 -13.90 -14.25
N SER A 107 0.06 -12.84 -13.80
CA SER A 107 -0.57 -11.56 -13.50
C SER A 107 -0.72 -10.71 -14.76
N PHE A 108 -1.93 -10.19 -14.98
CA PHE A 108 -2.23 -9.22 -16.05
C PHE A 108 -2.19 -7.77 -15.55
N LYS A 109 -1.95 -6.81 -16.45
CA LYS A 109 -1.85 -5.36 -16.15
C LYS A 109 -3.14 -4.58 -16.43
N GLU A 110 -4.30 -5.17 -16.14
CA GLU A 110 -5.62 -4.62 -16.50
C GLU A 110 -5.94 -3.26 -15.84
N LEU A 111 -5.31 -2.96 -14.70
CA LEU A 111 -5.54 -1.75 -13.93
C LEU A 111 -5.00 -0.48 -14.60
N GLU A 112 -3.99 -0.58 -15.47
CA GLU A 112 -3.37 0.59 -16.11
C GLU A 112 -4.36 1.36 -17.01
N ASN A 113 -5.39 0.68 -17.51
CA ASN A 113 -6.42 1.25 -18.38
C ASN A 113 -7.63 1.82 -17.60
N GLN A 114 -7.56 1.87 -16.27
CA GLN A 114 -8.69 2.24 -15.41
C GLN A 114 -8.44 3.57 -14.70
N ASN A 115 -9.48 4.39 -14.59
CA ASN A 115 -9.46 5.56 -13.71
C ASN A 115 -9.75 5.11 -12.26
N ILE A 116 -8.73 5.15 -11.40
CA ILE A 116 -8.77 4.66 -10.02
C ILE A 116 -8.47 5.76 -8.99
N GLY A 117 -7.80 6.85 -9.41
CA GLY A 117 -7.45 7.95 -8.51
C GLY A 117 -8.63 8.83 -8.11
N THR A 118 -8.36 9.78 -7.21
CA THR A 118 -9.29 10.85 -6.83
C THR A 118 -8.61 12.21 -7.04
N GLU A 119 -9.33 13.29 -6.75
CA GLU A 119 -8.76 14.64 -6.81
C GLU A 119 -7.55 14.80 -5.86
N LYS A 120 -7.54 14.08 -4.72
CA LYS A 120 -6.47 14.15 -3.73
C LYS A 120 -5.39 13.09 -3.91
N ILE A 121 -5.70 11.97 -4.56
CA ILE A 121 -4.79 10.84 -4.70
C ILE A 121 -4.55 10.53 -6.18
N LYS A 122 -3.32 10.79 -6.63
CA LYS A 122 -2.88 10.47 -7.99
C LYS A 122 -2.24 9.08 -8.03
N ILE A 123 -2.78 8.21 -8.87
CA ILE A 123 -2.23 6.88 -9.11
C ILE A 123 -1.05 6.96 -10.07
N HIS A 124 0.03 6.25 -9.76
CA HIS A 124 1.17 6.05 -10.64
C HIS A 124 1.46 4.57 -10.75
N PHE A 125 1.44 4.03 -11.97
CA PHE A 125 1.84 2.66 -12.22
C PHE A 125 3.37 2.57 -12.37
N ARG A 126 3.96 1.55 -11.76
CA ARG A 126 5.38 1.21 -11.85
C ARG A 126 5.48 -0.28 -12.21
N GLY A 127 6.40 -0.66 -13.10
CA GLY A 127 6.69 -2.06 -13.41
C GLY A 127 6.98 -2.33 -14.86
#